data_AF-A0A8C0X9V1-F1
#
_entry.id   AF-A0A8C0X9V1-F1
#
_cell.length_a   1.000
_cell.length_b   1.000
_cell.length_c   1.000
_cell.angle_alpha   90.00
_cell.angle_beta   90.00
_cell.angle_gamma   90.00
#
_symmetry.space_group_name_H-M   'P 1'
#
loop_
_entity.id
_entity.type
_entity.pdbx_description
1 polymer ?
#
loop_
_entity_poly.entity_id
_entity_poly.type
_entity_poly.pdbx_seq_one_letter_code
_entity_poly.pdbx_strand_id
1 'polypeptide(L)' 'MMRLGCVLALRFLALILWGVLGARALDNGLARTPTMGWLHWERFMCNLDCQEEPDSCIRYQILVAPSLLF' A
#
# COMPACT_ATOMS: atom_id res chain seq x y z
N MET A 1 -35.37 -14.76 -28.92
CA MET A 1 -35.17 -14.37 -27.50
C MET A 1 -33.84 -14.86 -26.93
N MET A 2 -33.47 -16.14 -27.06
CA MET A 2 -32.22 -16.71 -26.52
C MET A 2 -30.92 -16.01 -26.98
N ARG A 3 -30.81 -15.67 -28.28
CA ARG A 3 -29.61 -15.06 -28.87
C ARG A 3 -29.35 -13.62 -28.41
N LEU A 4 -30.41 -12.82 -28.24
CA LEU A 4 -30.29 -11.42 -27.80
C LEU A 4 -29.86 -11.34 -26.33
N GLY A 5 -30.38 -12.25 -25.48
CA GLY A 5 -29.97 -12.35 -24.08
C GLY A 5 -28.50 -12.73 -23.91
N CYS A 6 -28.01 -13.70 -24.68
CA CYS A 6 -26.59 -14.07 -24.67
C CYS A 6 -25.68 -12.90 -25.09
N VAL A 7 -26.05 -12.16 -26.14
CA VAL A 7 -25.24 -11.01 -26.61
C VAL A 7 -25.19 -9.91 -25.55
N LEU A 8 -26.31 -9.58 -24.91
CA LEU A 8 -26.34 -8.58 -23.84
C LEU A 8 -25.50 -9.04 -22.65
N ALA A 9 -25.65 -10.28 -22.19
CA ALA A 9 -24.87 -10.83 -21.09
C ALA A 9 -23.35 -10.79 -21.35
N LEU A 10 -22.91 -11.14 -22.57
CA LEU A 10 -21.50 -11.07 -22.97
C LEU A 10 -20.97 -9.63 -22.97
N ARG A 11 -21.77 -8.66 -23.40
CA ARG A 11 -21.39 -7.23 -23.37
C ARG A 11 -21.25 -6.72 -21.95
N PHE A 12 -22.19 -7.06 -21.06
CA PHE A 12 -22.11 -6.70 -19.65
C PHE A 12 -20.88 -7.34 -18.98
N LEU A 13 -20.60 -8.62 -19.26
CA LEU A 13 -19.41 -9.30 -18.76
C LEU A 13 -18.13 -8.60 -19.21
N ALA A 14 -18.03 -8.23 -20.49
CA ALA A 14 -16.86 -7.53 -21.02
C ALA A 14 -16.64 -6.16 -20.37
N LEU A 15 -17.71 -5.40 -20.11
CA LEU A 15 -17.64 -4.11 -19.43
C LEU A 15 -17.17 -4.26 -17.97
N ILE A 16 -17.65 -5.28 -17.27
CA ILE A 16 -17.21 -5.60 -15.90
C ILE A 16 -15.73 -5.98 -15.89
N LEU A 17 -15.30 -6.85 -16.82
CA LEU A 17 -13.91 -7.29 -16.93
C LEU A 17 -12.95 -6.12 -17.21
N TRP A 18 -13.37 -5.17 -18.05
CA TRP A 18 -12.57 -4.00 -18.41
C TRP A 18 -12.44 -2.99 -17.25
N GLY A 19 -13.52 -2.76 -16.51
CA GLY A 19 -13.57 -1.73 -15.47
C GLY A 19 -13.02 -2.16 -14.10
N VAL A 20 -13.12 -3.45 -13.75
CA VAL A 20 -12.89 -3.91 -12.37
C VAL A 20 -11.54 -4.59 -12.17
N LEU A 21 -10.97 -5.26 -13.18
CA LEU A 21 -9.74 -6.04 -13.00
C LEU A 21 -8.44 -5.25 -13.21
N GLY A 22 -8.51 -4.01 -13.71
CA GLY A 22 -7.32 -3.22 -14.02
C GLY A 22 -6.88 -2.32 -12.87
N ALA A 23 -6.07 -2.84 -11.94
CA ALA A 23 -5.30 -1.95 -11.05
C ALA A 23 -4.21 -1.25 -11.87
N ARG A 24 -4.28 0.08 -12.00
CA ARG A 24 -3.26 0.90 -12.67
C ARG A 24 -2.19 1.26 -11.64
N ALA A 25 -0.96 0.82 -11.87
CA ALA A 25 0.17 1.26 -11.08
C ALA A 25 0.56 2.71 -11.44
N LEU A 26 1.26 3.39 -10.53
CA LEU A 26 1.81 4.72 -10.79
C LEU A 26 3.11 4.59 -11.62
N ASP A 27 3.10 5.09 -12.85
CA ASP A 27 4.22 4.98 -13.80
C ASP A 27 5.31 6.06 -13.59
N ASN A 28 5.82 6.19 -12.37
CA ASN A 28 6.89 7.15 -12.04
C ASN A 28 8.30 6.53 -12.00
N GLY A 29 8.44 5.26 -12.41
CA GLY A 29 9.71 4.53 -12.41
C GLY A 29 10.14 3.96 -11.05
N LEU A 30 9.43 4.23 -9.96
CA LEU A 30 9.68 3.67 -8.63
C LEU A 30 8.94 2.35 -8.40
N ALA A 31 9.23 1.68 -7.28
CA ALA A 31 8.56 0.46 -6.83
C ALA A 31 8.46 -0.65 -7.92
N ARG A 32 9.48 -0.74 -8.80
CA ARG A 32 9.58 -1.78 -9.83
C ARG A 32 9.71 -3.19 -9.21
N THR A 33 10.26 -3.25 -8.01
CA THR A 33 10.21 -4.37 -7.08
C THR A 33 9.53 -3.91 -5.80
N PRO A 34 9.00 -4.83 -4.97
CA PRO A 34 8.49 -4.47 -3.65
C PRO A 34 9.50 -3.62 -2.88
N THR A 35 9.05 -2.48 -2.33
CA THR A 35 9.92 -1.59 -1.55
C THR A 35 10.27 -2.26 -0.22
N MET A 36 11.56 -2.40 0.06
CA MET A 36 12.07 -2.94 1.32
C MET A 36 12.55 -1.80 2.20
N GLY A 37 12.31 -1.89 3.50
CA GLY A 37 12.72 -0.88 4.46
C GLY A 37 12.17 -1.13 5.85
N TRP A 38 12.26 -0.11 6.70
CA TRP A 38 11.78 -0.14 8.07
C TRP A 38 10.64 0.88 8.27
N LEU A 39 9.61 0.48 9.01
CA LEU A 39 8.45 1.31 9.34
C LEU A 39 8.22 1.30 10.86
N HIS A 40 8.22 2.47 11.50
CA HIS A 40 8.08 2.55 12.95
C HIS A 40 6.70 2.13 13.48
N TRP A 41 5.65 2.30 12.67
CA TRP A 41 4.26 2.32 13.15
C TRP A 41 3.86 1.06 13.89
N GLU A 42 4.16 -0.14 13.36
CA GLU A 42 3.74 -1.40 13.96
C GLU A 42 4.27 -1.59 15.40
N ARG A 43 5.45 -1.03 15.71
CA ARG A 43 6.10 -1.23 17.02
C ARG A 43 5.96 -0.04 17.96
N PHE A 44 6.09 1.18 17.44
CA PHE A 44 6.17 2.40 18.24
C PHE A 44 4.90 3.25 18.17
N MET A 45 3.98 2.92 17.24
CA MET A 45 2.70 3.59 17.06
C MET A 45 2.87 5.12 16.97
N CYS A 46 2.05 5.87 17.70
CA CYS A 46 2.11 7.32 17.83
C CYS A 46 2.57 7.71 19.25
N ASN A 47 3.62 7.07 19.79
CA ASN A 47 4.13 7.46 21.10
C ASN A 47 4.82 8.83 21.03
N LEU A 48 4.27 9.81 21.74
CA LEU A 48 4.81 11.18 21.82
C LEU A 48 5.35 11.51 23.22
N ASP A 49 5.23 10.61 24.19
CA ASP A 49 5.70 10.83 25.56
C ASP A 49 7.20 10.51 25.68
N CYS A 50 8.02 11.44 25.21
CA CYS A 50 9.46 11.30 25.33
C CYS A 50 10.01 11.56 26.74
N GLN A 51 9.19 12.02 27.69
CA GLN A 51 9.64 12.22 29.08
C GLN A 51 9.63 10.90 29.83
N GLU A 52 8.52 10.17 29.75
CA GLU A 52 8.35 8.88 30.41
C GLU A 52 8.92 7.72 29.57
N GLU A 53 8.89 7.82 28.23
CA GLU A 53 9.33 6.77 27.32
C GLU A 53 10.37 7.24 26.27
N PRO A 54 11.57 7.67 26.70
CA PRO A 54 12.57 8.27 25.82
C PRO A 54 13.09 7.35 24.71
N ASP A 55 13.02 6.03 24.90
CA ASP A 55 13.55 5.03 23.96
C ASP A 55 12.52 4.55 22.92
N SER A 56 11.22 4.82 23.14
CA SER A 56 10.13 4.37 22.26
C SER A 56 9.37 5.53 21.61
N CYS A 57 9.54 6.76 22.09
CA CYS A 57 8.86 7.92 21.52
C CYS A 57 9.35 8.26 20.09
N ILE A 58 8.45 8.80 19.28
CA ILE A 58 8.74 9.19 17.90
C ILE A 58 9.56 10.49 17.86
N ARG A 59 10.87 10.35 17.67
CA ARG A 59 11.82 11.45 17.43
C ARG A 59 12.86 11.09 16.39
N TYR A 60 13.68 12.07 15.97
CA TYR A 60 14.76 11.87 15.01
C TYR A 60 15.64 10.64 15.33
N GLN A 61 15.99 10.45 16.61
CA GLN A 61 16.84 9.36 17.08
C GLN A 61 16.29 7.97 16.75
N ILE A 62 15.01 7.67 17.00
CA ILE A 62 14.45 6.34 16.69
C ILE A 62 14.28 6.12 15.18
N LEU A 63 14.10 7.19 14.40
CA LEU A 63 13.99 7.11 12.95
C LEU A 63 15.34 6.81 12.28
N VAL A 64 16.44 7.35 12.81
CA VAL A 64 17.79 7.12 12.25
C VAL A 64 18.48 5.88 12.82
N ALA A 65 18.14 5.44 14.03
CA ALA A 65 18.79 4.30 14.67
C ALA A 65 18.77 3.01 13.83
N PRO A 66 17.63 2.59 13.22
CA PRO A 66 17.60 1.44 12.31
C PRO A 66 18.51 1.65 11.09
N SER A 67 18.64 2.88 10.59
CA SER A 67 19.47 3.20 9.41
C SER A 67 20.97 3.06 9.66
N LEU A 68 21.41 2.97 10.92
CA LEU A 68 22.80 2.70 11.30
C LEU A 68 23.11 1.20 11.42
N LEU A 69 22.08 0.35 11.38
CA LEU A 69 22.19 -1.11 11.46
C LEU A 69 22.11 -1.80 10.09
N PHE A 70 21.87 -1.03 9.01
CA PHE A 70 21.80 -1.49 7.63
C PHE A 70 22.93 -0.89 6.78
#